data_AF-A0A418BYV8-F1
#
_entry.id   AF-A0A418BYV8-F1
#
_cell.length_a   1.000
_cell.length_b   1.000
_cell.length_c   1.000
_cell.angle_alpha   90.00
_cell.angle_beta   90.00
_cell.angle_gamma   90.00
#
_symmetry.space_group_name_H-M   'P 1'
#
loop_
_entity.id
_entity.type
_entity.pdbx_description
1 polymer ?
#
loop_
_entity_poly.entity_id
_entity_poly.type
_entity_poly.pdbx_seq_one_letter_code
_entity_poly.pdbx_strand_id
1 'polypeptide(L)'
;MDSAFMHEEKTEFDFNDLVLGSMGDAAGLENVLSEDSLDDGSSSSSTTAAGLGKKRKYVNRQKLELEYLRDTVDALQKQMDFLGNMQANQQQTGSEWKDLAAEQQLQAQLAFVENTRLRTALQEELAFAETLAGIVRKKPKVLDLPSTSNNAWRDFKLVADSEARNTAIHAIADREYNKVLHNVLQSDAADSTSPSTAHQTVKSTTVKYLDDGIVPGIVIESFNRLMFPHVPFHILGHALWSFLNGDIGDVSHAASGSSFDRLDSVGDDVVYMKSRWRIGNHNAHSADKELHAESRLLIKRYVEPSRQIVVWRNIIEDALLPLDASALTFHGSG
;
A
#
# COMPACT_ATOMS: atom_id res chain seq x y z
N MET A 1 26.58 21.20 33.50
CA MET A 1 26.19 19.89 32.93
C MET A 1 25.95 20.14 31.47
N ASP A 2 26.99 19.86 30.69
CA ASP A 2 27.04 20.03 29.25
C ASP A 2 26.05 19.10 28.56
N SER A 3 25.26 19.63 27.64
CA SER A 3 24.67 18.84 26.57
C SER A 3 24.82 19.63 25.26
N ALA A 4 25.90 19.29 24.55
CA ALA A 4 26.13 19.73 23.19
C ALA A 4 24.98 19.26 22.29
N PHE A 5 24.23 20.21 21.75
CA PHE A 5 23.33 19.99 20.63
C PHE A 5 24.20 19.76 19.39
N MET A 6 24.36 18.50 19.00
CA MET A 6 24.94 18.14 17.71
C MET A 6 23.98 18.63 16.62
N HIS A 7 24.44 19.55 15.78
CA HIS A 7 23.81 19.82 14.49
C HIS A 7 23.97 18.59 13.61
N GLU A 8 22.87 17.89 13.31
CA GLU A 8 22.83 16.96 12.18
C GLU A 8 22.95 17.77 10.89
N GLU A 9 24.17 17.80 10.34
CA GLU A 9 24.42 18.30 8.99
C GLU A 9 23.82 17.28 8.01
N LYS A 10 22.57 17.53 7.63
CA LYS A 10 21.85 16.76 6.61
C LYS A 10 22.52 17.08 5.26
N THR A 11 23.41 16.20 4.81
CA THR A 11 23.91 16.22 3.43
C THR A 11 22.77 15.77 2.51
N GLU A 12 21.97 16.73 2.09
CA GLU A 12 20.96 16.57 1.05
C GLU A 12 21.70 16.48 -0.30
N PHE A 13 21.83 15.26 -0.81
CA PHE A 13 22.43 14.99 -2.12
C PHE A 13 21.35 15.24 -3.19
N ASP A 14 21.40 16.40 -3.83
CA ASP A 14 20.47 16.76 -4.92
C ASP A 14 20.89 16.04 -6.21
N PHE A 15 19.96 15.26 -6.77
CA PHE A 15 20.17 14.42 -7.95
C PHE A 15 20.24 15.21 -9.27
N ASN A 16 20.18 16.55 -9.22
CA ASN A 16 20.22 17.41 -10.39
C ASN A 16 21.61 17.87 -10.84
N ASP A 17 22.68 17.56 -10.10
CA ASP A 17 24.04 18.00 -10.45
C ASP A 17 24.78 17.07 -11.44
N LEU A 18 24.15 16.00 -11.92
CA LEU A 18 24.78 15.06 -12.85
C LEU A 18 24.07 14.98 -14.20
N VAL A 19 23.86 16.11 -14.86
CA VAL A 19 23.54 16.12 -16.30
C VAL A 19 24.24 17.29 -17.00
N LEU A 20 25.08 16.94 -17.99
CA LEU A 20 25.70 17.76 -19.05
C LEU A 20 27.06 18.42 -18.77
N GLY A 21 28.12 17.64 -19.00
CA GLY A 21 29.45 18.14 -19.27
C GLY A 21 30.21 17.24 -20.25
N SER A 22 30.18 17.62 -21.53
CA SER A 22 31.16 17.23 -22.56
C SER A 22 31.10 15.82 -23.15
N MET A 23 30.13 15.62 -24.06
CA MET A 23 30.36 14.83 -25.26
C MET A 23 31.31 15.64 -26.16
N GLY A 24 32.53 15.14 -26.40
CA GLY A 24 33.51 15.81 -27.27
C GLY A 24 34.63 14.86 -27.65
N ASP A 25 34.55 14.37 -28.89
CA ASP A 25 35.61 13.90 -29.81
C ASP A 25 36.96 13.44 -29.25
N ALA A 26 37.32 12.20 -29.62
CA ALA A 26 38.68 11.88 -30.06
C ALA A 26 38.69 10.52 -30.81
N ALA A 27 38.15 10.53 -32.03
CA ALA A 27 38.64 9.62 -33.07
C ALA A 27 39.93 10.23 -33.63
N GLY A 28 41.04 9.48 -33.55
CA GLY A 28 42.28 9.80 -34.27
C GLY A 28 43.53 9.75 -33.39
N LEU A 29 44.31 8.67 -33.53
CA LEU A 29 45.67 8.75 -34.06
C LEU A 29 46.28 7.35 -34.15
N GLU A 30 46.45 6.92 -35.39
CA GLU A 30 47.38 5.88 -35.81
C GLU A 30 48.84 6.30 -35.56
N ASN A 31 49.68 5.28 -35.36
CA ASN A 31 51.04 5.16 -35.89
C ASN A 31 52.14 6.11 -35.38
N VAL A 32 52.93 5.65 -34.39
CA VAL A 32 54.35 6.00 -34.27
C VAL A 32 55.13 4.78 -33.76
N LEU A 33 55.52 3.89 -34.68
CA LEU A 33 56.71 3.05 -34.51
C LEU A 33 57.76 3.56 -35.50
N SER A 34 58.69 4.36 -35.00
CA SER A 34 59.93 4.68 -35.69
C SER A 34 61.03 3.77 -35.15
N GLU A 35 61.47 2.82 -35.98
CA GLU A 35 62.81 2.24 -35.92
C GLU A 35 63.82 3.37 -36.10
N ASP A 36 64.74 3.52 -35.14
CA ASP A 36 65.93 4.33 -35.33
C ASP A 36 67.17 3.45 -35.12
N SER A 37 67.93 3.35 -36.20
CA SER A 37 69.19 2.66 -36.36
C SER A 37 70.31 3.63 -35.98
N LEU A 38 71.24 3.23 -35.11
CA LEU A 38 72.53 3.90 -34.97
C LEU A 38 73.67 2.88 -34.94
N ASP A 39 74.49 2.96 -35.99
CA ASP A 39 75.84 2.45 -36.15
C ASP A 39 76.85 3.48 -35.60
N ASP A 40 77.94 3.03 -34.95
CA ASP A 40 79.23 3.71 -34.99
C ASP A 40 80.40 2.75 -34.64
N GLY A 41 81.14 2.33 -35.66
CA GLY A 41 82.56 2.74 -35.84
C GLY A 41 83.62 2.45 -34.77
N SER A 42 84.20 1.24 -34.84
CA SER A 42 85.66 0.89 -34.88
C SER A 42 86.74 1.69 -34.11
N SER A 43 87.67 0.98 -33.43
CA SER A 43 89.13 0.96 -33.76
C SER A 43 90.05 0.12 -32.83
N SER A 44 90.66 -0.93 -33.43
CA SER A 44 92.05 -1.43 -33.37
C SER A 44 92.85 -1.79 -32.08
N SER A 45 93.34 -3.04 -32.09
CA SER A 45 94.73 -3.56 -31.96
C SER A 45 95.50 -3.80 -30.62
N SER A 46 96.02 -5.04 -30.55
CA SER A 46 97.35 -5.55 -30.08
C SER A 46 97.70 -5.82 -28.60
N THR A 47 97.77 -7.13 -28.29
CA THR A 47 98.84 -7.96 -27.68
C THR A 47 99.56 -7.66 -26.34
N THR A 48 99.54 -8.71 -25.49
CA THR A 48 100.52 -9.24 -24.51
C THR A 48 100.57 -8.72 -23.06
N ALA A 49 100.18 -9.59 -22.11
CA ALA A 49 100.81 -9.82 -20.80
C ALA A 49 100.07 -10.97 -20.07
N ALA A 50 100.49 -12.22 -20.30
CA ALA A 50 99.85 -13.43 -19.80
C ALA A 50 100.62 -14.01 -18.60
N GLY A 51 99.96 -14.12 -17.43
CA GLY A 51 100.51 -14.82 -16.27
C GLY A 51 99.69 -14.60 -15.00
N LEU A 52 99.83 -13.45 -14.36
CA LEU A 52 99.12 -13.10 -13.11
C LEU A 52 97.74 -12.44 -13.36
N GLY A 53 97.54 -11.88 -14.55
CA GLY A 53 96.27 -11.28 -14.97
C GLY A 53 95.15 -12.29 -15.24
N LYS A 54 95.43 -13.59 -15.44
CA LYS A 54 94.40 -14.58 -15.78
C LYS A 54 93.50 -14.94 -14.60
N LYS A 55 94.05 -15.15 -13.39
CA LYS A 55 93.25 -15.39 -12.17
C LYS A 55 92.46 -14.15 -11.74
N ARG A 56 93.07 -12.96 -11.80
CA ARG A 56 92.41 -11.69 -11.44
C ARG A 56 91.31 -11.29 -12.45
N LYS A 57 91.51 -11.57 -13.75
CA LYS A 57 90.47 -11.44 -14.79
C LYS A 57 89.32 -12.43 -14.59
N TYR A 58 89.61 -13.67 -14.20
CA TYR A 58 88.58 -14.68 -13.92
C TYR A 58 87.72 -14.31 -12.69
N VAL A 59 88.35 -13.89 -11.59
CA VAL A 59 87.63 -13.42 -10.38
C VAL A 59 86.81 -12.15 -10.65
N ASN A 60 87.35 -11.19 -11.42
CA ASN A 60 86.58 -10.01 -11.82
C ASN A 60 85.42 -10.35 -12.75
N ARG A 61 85.58 -11.34 -13.65
CA ARG A 61 84.49 -11.81 -14.51
C ARG A 61 83.38 -12.47 -13.69
N GLN A 62 83.73 -13.30 -12.72
CA GLN A 62 82.75 -13.90 -11.80
C GLN A 62 82.04 -12.86 -10.93
N LYS A 63 82.74 -11.80 -10.51
CA LYS A 63 82.12 -10.71 -9.74
C LYS A 63 81.12 -9.93 -10.60
N LEU A 64 81.49 -9.62 -11.85
CA LEU A 64 80.60 -8.97 -12.82
C LEU A 64 79.42 -9.87 -13.20
N GLU A 65 79.64 -11.18 -13.38
CA GLU A 65 78.57 -12.15 -13.61
C GLU A 65 77.63 -12.24 -12.40
N LEU A 66 78.13 -12.21 -11.17
CA LEU A 66 77.30 -12.18 -9.95
C LEU A 66 76.51 -10.88 -9.79
N GLU A 67 77.10 -9.75 -10.16
CA GLU A 67 76.42 -8.44 -10.14
C GLU A 67 75.34 -8.38 -11.22
N TYR A 68 75.64 -8.84 -12.44
CA TYR A 68 74.68 -9.00 -13.51
C TYR A 68 73.53 -9.94 -13.14
N LEU A 69 73.83 -11.08 -12.50
CA LEU A 69 72.82 -12.02 -12.03
C LEU A 69 71.96 -11.43 -10.90
N ARG A 70 72.55 -10.62 -10.01
CA ARG A 70 71.79 -9.88 -8.99
C ARG A 70 70.86 -8.85 -9.62
N ASP A 71 71.36 -8.07 -10.57
CA ASP A 71 70.56 -7.05 -11.27
C ASP A 71 69.43 -7.70 -12.08
N THR A 72 69.67 -8.86 -12.71
CA THR A 72 68.61 -9.60 -13.40
C THR A 72 67.60 -10.21 -12.44
N VAL A 73 68.02 -10.73 -11.28
CA VAL A 73 67.09 -11.20 -10.25
C VAL A 73 66.25 -10.05 -9.70
N ASP A 74 66.85 -8.89 -9.41
CA ASP A 74 66.12 -7.71 -8.94
C ASP A 74 65.15 -7.18 -9.99
N ALA A 75 65.53 -7.22 -11.28
CA ALA A 75 64.66 -6.84 -12.39
C ALA A 75 63.47 -7.81 -12.54
N LEU A 76 63.72 -9.11 -12.45
CA LEU A 76 62.68 -10.15 -12.52
C LEU A 76 61.76 -10.11 -11.30
N GLN A 77 62.29 -9.84 -10.11
CA GLN A 77 61.51 -9.66 -8.89
C GLN A 77 60.57 -8.45 -9.03
N LYS A 78 61.08 -7.32 -9.52
CA LYS A 78 60.25 -6.14 -9.81
C LYS A 78 59.15 -6.42 -10.84
N GLN A 79 59.45 -7.22 -11.87
CA GLN A 79 58.44 -7.64 -12.85
C GLN A 79 57.38 -8.56 -12.23
N MET A 80 57.78 -9.49 -11.37
CA MET A 80 56.85 -10.36 -10.65
C MET A 80 55.94 -9.57 -9.70
N ASP A 81 56.50 -8.60 -8.97
CA ASP A 81 55.72 -7.75 -8.06
C ASP A 81 54.74 -6.87 -8.85
N PHE A 82 55.16 -6.32 -9.99
CA PHE A 82 54.29 -5.53 -10.88
C PHE A 82 53.13 -6.37 -11.44
N LEU A 83 53.41 -7.57 -11.95
CA LEU A 83 52.38 -8.45 -12.49
C LEU A 83 51.44 -8.97 -11.40
N GLY A 84 51.98 -9.30 -10.22
CA GLY A 84 51.18 -9.73 -9.06
C GLY A 84 50.22 -8.63 -8.59
N ASN A 85 50.70 -7.38 -8.50
CA ASN A 85 49.85 -6.24 -8.14
C ASN A 85 48.80 -5.94 -9.22
N MET A 86 49.14 -6.05 -10.50
CA MET A 86 48.19 -5.86 -11.60
C MET A 86 47.08 -6.93 -11.58
N GLN A 87 47.43 -8.18 -11.30
CA GLN A 87 46.47 -9.28 -11.19
C GLN A 87 45.58 -9.14 -9.96
N ALA A 88 46.13 -8.73 -8.81
CA ALA A 88 45.36 -8.46 -7.61
C ALA A 88 44.35 -7.31 -7.82
N ASN A 89 44.77 -6.21 -8.45
CA ASN A 89 43.87 -5.10 -8.78
C ASN A 89 42.77 -5.51 -9.78
N GLN A 90 43.07 -6.32 -10.80
CA GLN A 90 42.05 -6.85 -11.72
C GLN A 90 41.04 -7.76 -11.02
N GLN A 91 41.47 -8.57 -10.05
CA GLN A 91 40.57 -9.43 -9.27
C GLN A 91 39.69 -8.62 -8.31
N GLN A 92 40.26 -7.61 -7.64
CA GLN A 92 39.50 -6.75 -6.73
C GLN A 92 38.47 -5.90 -7.47
N THR A 93 38.89 -5.21 -8.53
CA THR A 93 37.98 -4.42 -9.38
C THR A 93 36.89 -5.31 -9.99
N GLY A 94 37.23 -6.52 -10.46
CA GLY A 94 36.24 -7.48 -10.95
C GLY A 94 35.22 -7.92 -9.90
N SER A 95 35.62 -8.06 -8.63
CA SER A 95 34.71 -8.38 -7.52
C SER A 95 33.80 -7.20 -7.18
N GLU A 96 34.33 -5.98 -7.09
CA GLU A 96 33.55 -4.77 -6.80
C GLU A 96 32.48 -4.51 -7.88
N TRP A 97 32.85 -4.63 -9.16
CA TRP A 97 31.89 -4.49 -10.27
C TRP A 97 30.84 -5.59 -10.27
N LYS A 98 31.20 -6.82 -9.86
CA LYS A 98 30.25 -7.92 -9.73
C LYS A 98 29.25 -7.68 -8.60
N ASP A 99 29.71 -7.20 -7.47
CA ASP A 99 28.85 -6.89 -6.32
C ASP A 99 27.91 -5.72 -6.64
N LEU A 100 28.44 -4.68 -7.30
CA LEU A 100 27.65 -3.53 -7.76
C LEU A 100 26.62 -3.92 -8.83
N ALA A 101 26.97 -4.82 -9.75
CA ALA A 101 26.03 -5.36 -10.73
C ALA A 101 24.92 -6.20 -10.07
N ALA A 102 25.26 -6.99 -9.04
CA ALA A 102 24.28 -7.76 -8.28
C ALA A 102 23.32 -6.84 -7.49
N GLU A 103 23.85 -5.78 -6.88
CA GLU A 103 23.03 -4.77 -6.21
C GLU A 103 22.12 -4.03 -7.19
N GLN A 104 22.63 -3.58 -8.34
CA GLN A 104 21.82 -2.96 -9.39
C GLN A 104 20.73 -3.89 -9.91
N GLN A 105 21.04 -5.19 -10.08
CA GLN A 105 20.04 -6.19 -10.49
C GLN A 105 18.93 -6.35 -9.44
N LEU A 106 19.28 -6.33 -8.14
CA LEU A 106 18.30 -6.38 -7.05
C LEU A 106 17.42 -5.14 -7.06
N GLN A 107 18.02 -3.95 -7.16
CA GLN A 107 17.30 -2.67 -7.22
C GLN A 107 16.36 -2.62 -8.42
N ALA A 108 16.79 -3.09 -9.59
CA ALA A 108 15.95 -3.17 -10.77
C ALA A 108 14.76 -4.13 -10.59
N GLN A 109 14.96 -5.27 -9.92
CA GLN A 109 13.87 -6.19 -9.60
C GLN A 109 12.86 -5.57 -8.64
N LEU A 110 13.34 -4.89 -7.58
CA LEU A 110 12.46 -4.18 -6.64
C LEU A 110 11.67 -3.07 -7.34
N ALA A 111 12.33 -2.30 -8.20
CA ALA A 111 11.67 -1.27 -9.00
C ALA A 111 10.61 -1.86 -9.95
N PHE A 112 10.86 -3.03 -10.54
CA PHE A 112 9.89 -3.72 -11.40
C PHE A 112 8.67 -4.21 -10.62
N VAL A 113 8.88 -4.80 -9.44
CA VAL A 113 7.79 -5.23 -8.55
C VAL A 113 6.95 -4.03 -8.12
N GLU A 114 7.59 -2.95 -7.69
CA GLU A 114 6.89 -1.74 -7.29
C GLU A 114 6.16 -1.08 -8.45
N ASN A 115 6.76 -1.01 -9.65
CA ASN A 115 6.07 -0.50 -10.83
C ASN A 115 4.84 -1.32 -11.18
N THR A 116 4.93 -2.65 -11.04
CA THR A 116 3.79 -3.55 -11.27
C THR A 116 2.68 -3.27 -10.25
N ARG A 117 3.03 -3.15 -8.95
CA ARG A 117 2.09 -2.80 -7.87
C ARG A 117 1.41 -1.45 -8.09
N LEU A 118 2.17 -0.43 -8.53
CA LEU A 118 1.63 0.90 -8.81
C LEU A 118 0.72 0.88 -10.04
N ARG A 119 1.07 0.12 -11.09
CA ARG A 119 0.21 -0.05 -12.27
C ARG A 119 -1.09 -0.75 -11.94
N THR A 120 -1.07 -1.80 -11.10
CA THR A 120 -2.32 -2.46 -10.68
C THR A 120 -3.19 -1.52 -9.88
N ALA A 121 -2.62 -0.77 -8.92
CA ALA A 121 -3.37 0.23 -8.16
C ALA A 121 -3.95 1.34 -9.06
N LEU A 122 -3.19 1.86 -10.02
CA LEU A 122 -3.69 2.84 -10.98
C LEU A 122 -4.81 2.28 -11.87
N GLN A 123 -4.72 1.01 -12.27
CA GLN A 123 -5.75 0.38 -13.09
C GLN A 123 -7.06 0.20 -12.29
N GLU A 124 -6.98 -0.11 -11.00
CA GLU A 124 -8.12 -0.17 -10.09
C GLU A 124 -8.77 1.21 -9.91
N GLU A 125 -7.97 2.26 -9.68
CA GLU A 125 -8.45 3.65 -9.56
C GLU A 125 -9.07 4.16 -10.87
N LEU A 126 -8.51 3.79 -12.03
CA LEU A 126 -9.05 4.15 -13.33
C LEU A 126 -10.39 3.44 -13.57
N ALA A 127 -10.47 2.13 -13.31
CA ALA A 127 -11.72 1.38 -13.39
C ALA A 127 -12.80 1.98 -12.47
N PHE A 128 -12.41 2.37 -11.25
CA PHE A 128 -13.28 3.08 -10.33
C PHE A 128 -13.78 4.42 -10.91
N ALA A 129 -12.89 5.25 -11.43
CA ALA A 129 -13.25 6.53 -12.04
C ALA A 129 -14.15 6.36 -13.28
N GLU A 130 -13.92 5.35 -14.11
CA GLU A 130 -14.75 5.02 -15.26
C GLU A 130 -16.16 4.59 -14.85
N THR A 131 -16.29 3.76 -13.82
CA THR A 131 -17.61 3.40 -13.29
C THR A 131 -18.36 4.63 -12.80
N LEU A 132 -17.69 5.51 -12.04
CA LEU A 132 -18.27 6.74 -11.52
C LEU A 132 -18.66 7.71 -12.65
N ALA A 133 -17.82 7.86 -13.68
CA ALA A 133 -18.13 8.66 -14.85
C ALA A 133 -19.30 8.09 -15.68
N GLY A 134 -19.36 6.77 -15.84
CA GLY A 134 -20.46 6.08 -16.52
C GLY A 134 -21.79 6.27 -15.81
N ILE A 135 -21.76 6.20 -14.48
CA ILE A 135 -22.88 6.46 -13.58
C ILE A 135 -23.36 7.92 -13.70
N VAL A 136 -22.45 8.90 -13.64
CA VAL A 136 -22.82 10.33 -13.71
C VAL A 136 -23.36 10.71 -15.09
N ARG A 137 -22.82 10.12 -16.17
CA ARG A 137 -23.28 10.37 -17.55
C ARG A 137 -24.65 9.77 -17.83
N LYS A 138 -24.92 8.57 -17.31
CA LYS A 138 -26.24 7.93 -17.40
C LYS A 138 -27.09 8.40 -16.23
N LYS A 139 -27.66 9.61 -16.31
CA LYS A 139 -28.83 9.94 -15.48
C LYS A 139 -29.90 8.87 -15.78
N PRO A 140 -30.18 7.94 -14.86
CA PRO A 140 -31.21 6.96 -15.11
C PRO A 140 -32.54 7.71 -15.10
N LYS A 141 -33.31 7.49 -16.16
CA LYS A 141 -34.67 8.01 -16.25
C LYS A 141 -35.51 7.08 -15.40
N VAL A 142 -35.81 7.51 -14.18
CA VAL A 142 -36.78 6.86 -13.31
C VAL A 142 -38.10 6.83 -14.07
N LEU A 143 -38.58 5.62 -14.38
CA LEU A 143 -39.96 5.43 -14.83
C LEU A 143 -40.81 5.54 -13.57
N ASP A 144 -41.49 6.68 -13.42
CA ASP A 144 -42.49 6.90 -12.36
C ASP A 144 -43.65 5.92 -12.57
N LEU A 145 -43.51 4.72 -12.02
CA LEU A 145 -44.62 3.79 -11.87
C LEU A 145 -45.57 4.37 -10.81
N PRO A 146 -46.89 4.36 -11.03
CA PRO A 146 -47.84 4.92 -10.08
C PRO A 146 -47.70 4.18 -8.74
N SER A 147 -47.11 4.89 -7.77
CA SER A 147 -46.96 4.41 -6.39
C SER A 147 -48.34 4.13 -5.83
N THR A 148 -48.63 2.86 -5.58
CA THR A 148 -49.83 2.46 -4.86
C THR A 148 -49.79 3.10 -3.47
N SER A 149 -50.91 3.73 -3.13
CA SER A 149 -51.17 4.49 -1.92
C SER A 149 -50.52 3.87 -0.68
N ASN A 150 -49.76 4.69 0.06
CA ASN A 150 -49.28 4.45 1.43
C ASN A 150 -48.17 3.39 1.62
N ASN A 151 -47.12 3.41 0.79
CA ASN A 151 -45.91 2.62 1.03
C ASN A 151 -44.75 3.47 1.58
N ALA A 152 -45.02 4.39 2.50
CA ALA A 152 -44.03 5.30 3.08
C ALA A 152 -42.83 4.56 3.72
N TRP A 153 -43.05 3.34 4.19
CA TRP A 153 -42.01 2.46 4.72
C TRP A 153 -40.94 2.10 3.68
N ARG A 154 -41.26 2.11 2.37
CA ARG A 154 -40.27 1.88 1.30
C ARG A 154 -39.25 3.01 1.22
N ASP A 155 -39.71 4.21 1.53
CA ASP A 155 -38.87 5.41 1.65
C ASP A 155 -38.25 5.52 3.05
N PHE A 156 -38.31 4.45 3.85
CA PHE A 156 -37.82 4.39 5.22
C PHE A 156 -38.44 5.48 6.11
N LYS A 157 -39.71 5.77 5.89
CA LYS A 157 -40.51 6.71 6.68
C LYS A 157 -41.45 5.96 7.61
N LEU A 158 -41.44 6.32 8.89
CA LEU A 158 -42.32 5.74 9.90
C LEU A 158 -43.51 6.66 10.21
N VAL A 159 -44.68 6.07 10.30
CA VAL A 159 -45.94 6.76 10.64
C VAL A 159 -46.10 6.80 12.17
N ALA A 160 -46.95 7.71 12.66
CA ALA A 160 -47.26 7.84 14.09
C ALA A 160 -48.28 6.80 14.59
N ASP A 161 -49.10 6.24 13.69
CA ASP A 161 -50.05 5.18 14.01
C ASP A 161 -49.32 3.89 14.44
N SER A 162 -49.72 3.30 15.56
CA SER A 162 -48.97 2.23 16.22
C SER A 162 -48.93 0.94 15.42
N GLU A 163 -50.06 0.50 14.86
CA GLU A 163 -50.14 -0.75 14.09
C GLU A 163 -49.43 -0.63 12.74
N ALA A 164 -49.67 0.47 12.01
CA ALA A 164 -48.99 0.76 10.76
C ALA A 164 -47.47 0.93 10.95
N ARG A 165 -47.06 1.56 12.05
CA ARG A 165 -45.64 1.72 12.42
C ARG A 165 -44.96 0.37 12.66
N ASN A 166 -45.58 -0.51 13.45
CA ASN A 166 -45.02 -1.83 13.73
C ASN A 166 -44.88 -2.65 12.44
N THR A 167 -45.93 -2.65 11.61
CA THR A 167 -45.91 -3.31 10.30
C THR A 167 -44.79 -2.75 9.41
N ALA A 168 -44.62 -1.42 9.37
CA ALA A 168 -43.56 -0.76 8.62
C ALA A 168 -42.16 -1.13 9.13
N ILE A 169 -41.97 -1.18 10.45
CA ILE A 169 -40.70 -1.57 11.09
C ILE A 169 -40.28 -2.98 10.62
N HIS A 170 -41.17 -3.97 10.71
CA HIS A 170 -40.85 -5.31 10.26
C HIS A 170 -40.64 -5.38 8.74
N ALA A 171 -41.45 -4.68 7.94
CA ALA A 171 -41.29 -4.66 6.48
C ALA A 171 -39.95 -4.04 6.03
N ILE A 172 -39.49 -2.98 6.69
CA ILE A 172 -38.18 -2.37 6.44
C ILE A 172 -37.07 -3.37 6.77
N ALA A 173 -37.13 -3.99 7.95
CA ALA A 173 -36.11 -4.94 8.36
C ALA A 173 -36.06 -6.17 7.44
N ASP A 174 -37.23 -6.71 7.04
CA ASP A 174 -37.32 -7.85 6.13
C ASP A 174 -36.78 -7.50 4.73
N ARG A 175 -36.95 -6.26 4.27
CA ARG A 175 -36.32 -5.78 3.03
C ARG A 175 -34.79 -5.81 3.14
N GLU A 176 -34.22 -5.31 4.23
CA GLU A 176 -32.77 -5.33 4.42
C GLU A 176 -32.22 -6.75 4.62
N TYR A 177 -32.97 -7.61 5.32
CA TYR A 177 -32.66 -9.03 5.41
C TYR A 177 -32.54 -9.69 4.03
N ASN A 178 -33.49 -9.45 3.13
CA ASN A 178 -33.45 -10.00 1.77
C ASN A 178 -32.26 -9.47 0.97
N LYS A 179 -31.86 -8.21 1.15
CA LYS A 179 -30.64 -7.65 0.52
C LYS A 179 -29.38 -8.34 1.03
N VAL A 180 -29.23 -8.48 2.35
CA VAL A 180 -28.07 -9.17 2.96
C VAL A 180 -28.03 -10.62 2.50
N LEU A 181 -29.16 -11.32 2.47
CA LEU A 181 -29.25 -12.69 1.99
C LEU A 181 -28.82 -12.80 0.53
N HIS A 182 -29.30 -11.91 -0.34
CA HIS A 182 -28.88 -11.87 -1.73
C HIS A 182 -27.36 -11.69 -1.88
N ASN A 183 -26.77 -10.77 -1.10
CA ASN A 183 -25.33 -10.52 -1.12
C ASN A 183 -24.51 -11.72 -0.64
N VAL A 184 -24.97 -12.42 0.41
CA VAL A 184 -24.34 -13.65 0.89
C VAL A 184 -24.38 -14.72 -0.20
N LEU A 185 -25.54 -14.96 -0.83
CA LEU A 185 -25.68 -15.94 -1.91
C LEU A 185 -24.80 -15.61 -3.11
N GLN A 186 -24.67 -14.33 -3.46
CA GLN A 186 -23.77 -13.89 -4.53
C GLN A 186 -22.30 -14.17 -4.17
N SER A 187 -21.91 -13.94 -2.91
CA SER A 187 -20.55 -14.24 -2.44
C SER A 187 -20.25 -15.73 -2.46
N ASP A 188 -21.19 -16.58 -2.02
CA ASP A 188 -21.03 -18.03 -2.00
C ASP A 188 -20.92 -18.61 -3.43
N ALA A 189 -21.69 -18.06 -4.37
CA ALA A 189 -21.59 -18.43 -5.78
C ALA A 189 -20.22 -18.07 -6.38
N ALA A 190 -19.68 -16.90 -6.05
CA ALA A 190 -18.35 -16.49 -6.49
C ALA A 190 -17.25 -17.39 -5.91
N ASP A 191 -17.38 -17.78 -4.63
CA ASP A 191 -16.43 -18.70 -3.97
C ASP A 191 -16.46 -20.11 -4.58
N SER A 192 -17.64 -20.60 -5.00
CA SER A 192 -17.77 -21.92 -5.64
C SER A 192 -17.01 -22.00 -6.98
N THR A 193 -16.85 -20.86 -7.65
CA THR A 193 -16.13 -20.76 -8.93
C THR A 193 -14.61 -20.65 -8.73
N SER A 194 -14.18 -20.13 -7.58
CA SER A 194 -12.77 -19.88 -7.23
C SER A 194 -12.45 -20.39 -5.82
N PRO A 195 -12.28 -21.72 -5.63
CA PRO A 195 -12.16 -22.35 -4.31
C PRO A 195 -10.94 -21.90 -3.48
N SER A 196 -9.96 -21.22 -4.09
CA SER A 196 -8.81 -20.66 -3.38
C SER A 196 -9.18 -19.50 -2.44
N THR A 197 -10.30 -18.81 -2.68
CA THR A 197 -10.70 -17.60 -1.93
C THR A 197 -11.68 -17.88 -0.79
N ALA A 198 -12.30 -19.07 -0.77
CA ALA A 198 -13.35 -19.47 0.16
C ALA A 198 -12.94 -19.42 1.65
N HIS A 199 -11.64 -19.36 1.94
CA HIS A 199 -11.08 -19.39 3.30
C HIS A 199 -10.32 -18.12 3.70
N GLN A 200 -10.45 -17.03 2.94
CA GLN A 200 -9.75 -15.78 3.22
C GLN A 200 -10.69 -14.69 3.76
N THR A 201 -10.15 -13.83 4.60
CA THR A 201 -10.78 -12.56 4.96
C THR A 201 -10.91 -11.71 3.70
N VAL A 202 -12.14 -11.47 3.25
CA VAL A 202 -12.43 -10.64 2.09
C VAL A 202 -12.91 -9.28 2.58
N LYS A 203 -12.22 -8.22 2.14
CA LYS A 203 -12.71 -6.85 2.22
C LYS A 203 -12.91 -6.35 0.81
N SER A 204 -14.12 -5.97 0.47
CA SER A 204 -14.45 -5.38 -0.82
C SER A 204 -15.26 -4.12 -0.59
N THR A 205 -14.83 -3.02 -1.19
CA THR A 205 -15.60 -1.78 -1.22
C THR A 205 -15.90 -1.49 -2.67
N THR A 206 -17.18 -1.47 -3.02
CA THR A 206 -17.63 -1.18 -4.39
C THR A 206 -18.50 0.06 -4.38
N VAL A 207 -18.34 0.88 -5.40
CA VAL A 207 -19.24 2.01 -5.63
C VAL A 207 -20.17 1.65 -6.74
N LYS A 208 -21.46 1.64 -6.42
CA LYS A 208 -22.53 1.32 -7.35
C LYS A 208 -23.47 2.50 -7.44
N TYR A 209 -24.06 2.68 -8.60
CA TYR A 209 -25.25 3.51 -8.67
C TYR A 209 -26.45 2.64 -8.39
N LEU A 210 -27.14 2.94 -7.30
CA LEU A 210 -28.37 2.25 -6.96
C LEU A 210 -29.53 3.08 -7.48
N ASP A 211 -30.32 2.48 -8.36
CA ASP A 211 -31.60 3.01 -8.82
C ASP A 211 -32.73 2.09 -8.32
N ASP A 212 -32.85 2.00 -6.99
CA ASP A 212 -33.86 1.17 -6.30
C ASP A 212 -35.29 1.74 -6.44
N GLY A 213 -35.51 2.70 -7.35
CA GLY A 213 -36.78 3.38 -7.59
C GLY A 213 -37.26 4.32 -6.46
N ILE A 214 -36.43 4.53 -5.44
CA ILE A 214 -36.78 5.30 -4.23
C ILE A 214 -35.82 6.47 -4.02
N VAL A 215 -34.51 6.22 -3.95
CA VAL A 215 -33.49 7.27 -3.95
C VAL A 215 -32.39 6.86 -4.93
N PRO A 216 -32.41 7.37 -6.18
CA PRO A 216 -31.34 7.13 -7.12
C PRO A 216 -30.08 7.83 -6.63
N GLY A 217 -28.98 7.09 -6.49
CA GLY A 217 -27.78 7.66 -5.88
C GLY A 217 -26.54 6.78 -5.97
N ILE A 218 -25.40 7.40 -5.67
CA ILE A 218 -24.13 6.70 -5.49
C ILE A 218 -24.15 6.04 -4.12
N VAL A 219 -24.00 4.72 -4.11
CA VAL A 219 -23.95 3.89 -2.90
C VAL A 219 -22.56 3.28 -2.80
N ILE A 220 -21.96 3.43 -1.62
CA ILE A 220 -20.72 2.75 -1.26
C ILE A 220 -21.13 1.48 -0.49
N GLU A 221 -20.91 0.32 -1.10
CA GLU A 221 -21.17 -0.97 -0.49
C GLU A 221 -19.84 -1.57 -0.01
N SER A 222 -19.73 -1.82 1.30
CA SER A 222 -18.58 -2.50 1.88
C SER A 222 -18.99 -3.89 2.36
N PHE A 223 -18.33 -4.91 1.84
CA PHE A 223 -18.47 -6.29 2.26
C PHE A 223 -17.21 -6.72 3.02
N ASN A 224 -17.38 -7.18 4.25
CA ASN A 224 -16.30 -7.65 5.10
C ASN A 224 -16.63 -9.05 5.61
N ARG A 225 -15.83 -10.05 5.22
CA ARG A 225 -15.90 -11.41 5.77
C ARG A 225 -14.78 -11.61 6.78
N LEU A 226 -15.14 -11.81 8.04
CA LEU A 226 -14.20 -12.13 9.11
C LEU A 226 -14.40 -13.59 9.54
N MET A 227 -13.33 -14.36 9.58
CA MET A 227 -13.36 -15.77 9.99
C MET A 227 -12.82 -15.92 11.42
N PHE A 228 -13.58 -16.61 12.26
CA PHE A 228 -13.20 -16.95 13.63
C PHE A 228 -13.17 -18.47 13.80
N PRO A 229 -12.01 -19.12 13.58
CA PRO A 229 -11.89 -20.56 13.75
C PRO A 229 -12.32 -20.98 15.15
N HIS A 230 -13.10 -22.06 15.26
CA HIS A 230 -13.53 -22.68 16.52
C HIS A 230 -14.50 -21.86 17.39
N VAL A 231 -15.02 -20.73 16.90
CA VAL A 231 -16.05 -19.96 17.61
C VAL A 231 -17.42 -20.27 17.01
N PRO A 232 -18.35 -20.87 17.77
CA PRO A 232 -19.71 -21.10 17.29
C PRO A 232 -20.43 -19.80 16.94
N PHE A 233 -21.16 -19.78 15.81
CA PHE A 233 -21.83 -18.57 15.30
C PHE A 233 -22.84 -17.98 16.29
N HIS A 234 -23.48 -18.80 17.13
CA HIS A 234 -24.47 -18.32 18.10
C HIS A 234 -23.84 -17.46 19.20
N ILE A 235 -22.58 -17.71 19.57
CA ILE A 235 -21.85 -16.88 20.54
C ILE A 235 -21.54 -15.52 19.94
N LEU A 236 -21.05 -15.51 18.70
CA LEU A 236 -20.76 -14.27 17.96
C LEU A 236 -22.03 -13.46 17.71
N GLY A 237 -23.10 -14.11 17.26
CA GLY A 237 -24.38 -13.45 17.00
C GLY A 237 -25.03 -12.92 18.28
N HIS A 238 -24.92 -13.63 19.41
CA HIS A 238 -25.34 -13.12 20.70
C HIS A 238 -24.51 -11.89 21.13
N ALA A 239 -23.18 -11.97 21.06
CA ALA A 239 -22.30 -10.85 21.41
C ALA A 239 -22.57 -9.61 20.55
N LEU A 240 -22.74 -9.81 19.23
CA LEU A 240 -23.08 -8.75 18.28
C LEU A 240 -24.43 -8.11 18.61
N TRP A 241 -25.44 -8.95 18.91
CA TRP A 241 -26.76 -8.45 19.29
C TRP A 241 -26.73 -7.68 20.61
N SER A 242 -26.07 -8.21 21.66
CA SER A 242 -25.97 -7.51 22.94
C SER A 242 -25.29 -6.15 22.81
N PHE A 243 -24.31 -6.02 21.90
CA PHE A 243 -23.69 -4.75 21.57
C PHE A 243 -24.68 -3.80 20.87
N LEU A 244 -25.35 -4.27 19.82
CA LEU A 244 -26.26 -3.44 19.01
C LEU A 244 -27.59 -3.09 19.72
N ASN A 245 -28.05 -3.94 20.64
CA ASN A 245 -29.22 -3.70 21.50
C ASN A 245 -28.93 -2.71 22.65
N GLY A 246 -27.66 -2.32 22.84
CA GLY A 246 -27.27 -1.43 23.94
C GLY A 246 -27.30 -2.09 25.32
N ASP A 247 -27.31 -3.43 25.39
CA ASP A 247 -27.23 -4.15 26.69
C ASP A 247 -25.81 -4.07 27.28
N ILE A 248 -24.80 -3.89 26.42
CA ILE A 248 -23.40 -3.69 26.82
C ILE A 248 -23.17 -2.20 27.10
N GLY A 249 -23.81 -1.71 28.16
CA GLY A 249 -23.52 -0.42 28.80
C GLY A 249 -23.98 0.82 28.04
N ASP A 250 -24.38 1.83 28.82
CA ASP A 250 -24.61 3.19 28.35
C ASP A 250 -23.28 3.75 27.80
N VAL A 251 -23.06 3.66 26.48
CA VAL A 251 -21.90 4.29 25.80
C VAL A 251 -22.16 5.79 25.63
N SER A 252 -22.65 6.43 26.69
CA SER A 252 -22.56 7.87 26.85
C SER A 252 -21.11 8.19 27.20
N HIS A 253 -20.28 8.32 26.16
CA HIS A 253 -18.99 8.99 26.33
C HIS A 253 -19.27 10.48 26.52
N ALA A 254 -19.67 10.88 27.75
CA ALA A 254 -19.99 12.25 28.13
C ALA A 254 -18.86 13.24 27.78
N ALA A 255 -17.60 12.77 27.70
CA ALA A 255 -16.44 13.56 27.30
C ALA A 255 -16.35 13.85 25.78
N SER A 256 -17.06 13.09 24.94
CA SER A 256 -17.00 13.19 23.47
C SER A 256 -18.16 13.96 22.83
N GLY A 257 -19.28 14.10 23.55
CA GLY A 257 -20.52 14.68 23.03
C GLY A 257 -21.27 13.75 22.08
N SER A 258 -20.95 12.45 22.03
CA SER A 258 -21.75 11.44 21.33
C SER A 258 -22.61 10.64 22.29
N SER A 259 -23.87 10.36 21.88
CA SER A 259 -24.79 9.46 22.60
C SER A 259 -25.32 8.37 21.69
N PHE A 260 -25.61 7.21 22.28
CA PHE A 260 -26.23 6.08 21.61
C PHE A 260 -27.32 5.51 22.52
N ASP A 261 -28.56 5.93 22.27
CA ASP A 261 -29.67 5.76 23.20
C ASP A 261 -30.70 4.80 22.61
N ARG A 262 -31.15 3.81 23.39
CA ARG A 262 -32.28 2.95 23.00
C ARG A 262 -33.59 3.71 23.20
N LEU A 263 -34.31 3.97 22.11
CA LEU A 263 -35.58 4.69 22.11
C LEU A 263 -36.76 3.77 22.35
N ASP A 264 -36.77 2.62 21.70
CA ASP A 264 -37.88 1.67 21.74
C ASP A 264 -37.39 0.25 21.42
N SER A 265 -38.18 -0.75 21.78
CA SER A 265 -37.95 -2.16 21.46
C SER A 265 -39.27 -2.83 21.12
N VAL A 266 -39.34 -3.51 19.98
CA VAL A 266 -40.52 -4.28 19.57
C VAL A 266 -40.17 -5.75 19.75
N GLY A 267 -40.66 -6.35 20.85
CA GLY A 267 -40.30 -7.71 21.22
C GLY A 267 -38.81 -7.85 21.60
N ASP A 268 -38.27 -9.06 21.42
CA ASP A 268 -36.90 -9.43 21.79
C ASP A 268 -35.92 -9.38 20.61
N ASP A 269 -36.41 -9.08 19.41
CA ASP A 269 -35.69 -9.18 18.15
C ASP A 269 -35.54 -7.85 17.42
N VAL A 270 -36.23 -6.78 17.85
CA VAL A 270 -36.18 -5.46 17.22
C VAL A 270 -35.87 -4.35 18.21
N VAL A 271 -34.95 -3.47 17.83
CA VAL A 271 -34.51 -2.34 18.63
C VAL A 271 -34.47 -1.09 17.78
N TYR A 272 -34.96 0.01 18.34
CA TYR A 272 -34.89 1.33 17.73
C TYR A 272 -33.94 2.22 18.52
N MET A 273 -32.84 2.63 17.87
CA MET A 273 -31.77 3.40 18.48
C MET A 273 -31.74 4.83 17.95
N LYS A 274 -31.33 5.75 18.81
CA LYS A 274 -30.92 7.11 18.46
C LYS A 274 -29.42 7.20 18.62
N SER A 275 -28.75 7.71 17.59
CA SER A 275 -27.35 8.11 17.72
C SER A 275 -27.22 9.61 17.51
N ARG A 276 -26.41 10.25 18.34
CA ARG A 276 -26.04 11.67 18.19
C ARG A 276 -24.53 11.77 18.24
N TRP A 277 -23.97 12.53 17.31
CA TRP A 277 -22.53 12.70 17.16
C TRP A 277 -22.24 14.18 17.04
N ARG A 278 -21.20 14.66 17.73
CA ARG A 278 -20.71 16.01 17.52
C ARG A 278 -19.67 16.00 16.39
N ILE A 279 -19.91 16.81 15.37
CA ILE A 279 -19.04 16.99 14.22
C ILE A 279 -18.35 18.34 14.40
N GLY A 280 -17.13 18.34 14.91
CA GLY A 280 -16.38 19.58 15.07
C GLY A 280 -15.06 19.38 15.80
N ASN A 281 -14.08 20.22 15.46
CA ASN A 281 -12.77 20.18 16.08
C ASN A 281 -12.87 20.55 17.56
N HIS A 282 -12.33 19.72 18.45
CA HIS A 282 -12.29 19.99 19.90
C HIS A 282 -11.56 21.30 20.27
N ASN A 283 -10.84 21.92 19.32
CA ASN A 283 -9.93 23.05 19.54
C ASN A 283 -10.39 24.38 18.91
N ALA A 284 -11.58 24.46 18.32
CA ALA A 284 -12.04 25.71 17.69
C ALA A 284 -12.55 26.70 18.75
N HIS A 285 -11.78 27.76 19.00
CA HIS A 285 -12.14 28.92 19.84
C HIS A 285 -13.06 29.93 19.11
N SER A 286 -13.86 29.49 18.14
CA SER A 286 -14.78 30.34 17.40
C SER A 286 -16.22 29.97 17.70
N ALA A 287 -17.09 30.97 17.68
CA ALA A 287 -18.55 30.85 17.74
C ALA A 287 -19.16 30.15 16.50
N ASP A 288 -18.44 29.19 15.92
CA ASP A 288 -18.96 28.32 14.87
C ASP A 288 -19.96 27.36 15.51
N LYS A 289 -21.18 27.42 14.98
CA LYS A 289 -22.31 26.60 15.38
C LYS A 289 -21.87 25.14 15.51
N GLU A 290 -21.98 24.58 16.71
CA GLU A 290 -21.67 23.19 17.00
C GLU A 290 -22.51 22.30 16.06
N LEU A 291 -21.85 21.69 15.08
CA LEU A 291 -22.52 20.85 14.11
C LEU A 291 -22.70 19.47 14.73
N HIS A 292 -23.91 18.97 14.71
CA HIS A 292 -24.20 17.61 15.17
C HIS A 292 -24.74 16.79 14.02
N ALA A 293 -24.48 15.49 14.08
CA ALA A 293 -25.22 14.52 13.29
C ALA A 293 -26.12 13.68 14.18
N GLU A 294 -27.27 13.30 13.63
CA GLU A 294 -28.27 12.48 14.29
C GLU A 294 -28.74 11.37 13.36
N SER A 295 -28.92 10.17 13.90
CA SER A 295 -29.54 9.06 13.18
C SER A 295 -30.61 8.38 14.01
N ARG A 296 -31.58 7.81 13.32
CA ARG A 296 -32.55 6.85 13.83
C ARG A 296 -32.25 5.51 13.20
N LEU A 297 -31.80 4.56 14.01
CA LEU A 297 -31.33 3.27 13.53
C LEU A 297 -32.31 2.18 13.96
N LEU A 298 -32.97 1.56 12.99
CA LEU A 298 -33.75 0.35 13.20
C LEU A 298 -32.82 -0.85 13.10
N ILE A 299 -32.84 -1.73 14.09
CA ILE A 299 -32.02 -2.95 14.12
C ILE A 299 -32.95 -4.14 14.37
N LYS A 300 -32.80 -5.21 13.59
CA LYS A 300 -33.54 -6.47 13.79
C LYS A 300 -32.61 -7.68 13.71
N ARG A 301 -32.81 -8.65 14.59
CA ARG A 301 -32.10 -9.94 14.59
C ARG A 301 -32.99 -11.06 14.11
N TYR A 302 -32.46 -11.87 13.20
CA TYR A 302 -33.02 -13.13 12.73
C TYR A 302 -32.17 -14.28 13.25
N VAL A 303 -32.78 -15.16 14.03
CA VAL A 303 -32.11 -16.34 14.58
C VAL A 303 -32.60 -17.57 13.82
N GLU A 304 -31.70 -18.20 13.08
CA GLU A 304 -31.98 -19.41 12.30
C GLU A 304 -31.14 -20.59 12.81
N PRO A 305 -31.46 -21.84 12.43
CA PRO A 305 -30.74 -23.02 12.92
C PRO A 305 -29.25 -23.05 12.55
N SER A 306 -28.86 -22.47 11.41
CA SER A 306 -27.49 -22.51 10.88
C SER A 306 -26.77 -21.17 10.91
N ARG A 307 -27.47 -20.07 11.21
CA ARG A 307 -26.91 -18.72 11.16
C ARG A 307 -27.71 -17.75 12.03
N GLN A 308 -27.07 -16.64 12.38
CA GLN A 308 -27.75 -15.48 12.96
C GLN A 308 -27.43 -14.27 12.10
N ILE A 309 -28.45 -13.51 11.75
CA ILE A 309 -28.34 -12.34 10.88
C ILE A 309 -28.89 -11.16 11.67
N VAL A 310 -28.09 -10.10 11.80
CA VAL A 310 -28.54 -8.82 12.34
C VAL A 310 -28.48 -7.83 11.20
N VAL A 311 -29.60 -7.14 10.96
CA VAL A 311 -29.68 -6.09 9.95
C VAL A 311 -29.97 -4.78 10.62
N TRP A 312 -29.49 -3.69 10.02
CA TRP A 312 -29.87 -2.37 10.45
C TRP A 312 -30.15 -1.42 9.29
N ARG A 313 -31.05 -0.46 9.54
CA ARG A 313 -31.41 0.58 8.57
C ARG A 313 -31.64 1.91 9.25
N ASN A 314 -31.08 2.97 8.68
CA ASN A 314 -31.44 4.32 9.08
C ASN A 314 -32.84 4.68 8.59
N ILE A 315 -33.66 5.22 9.50
CA ILE A 315 -34.97 5.80 9.20
C ILE A 315 -34.77 7.25 8.78
N ILE A 316 -35.35 7.62 7.63
CA ILE A 316 -35.18 8.97 7.05
C ILE A 316 -36.10 9.96 7.74
N GLU A 317 -37.36 9.57 7.93
CA GLU A 317 -38.39 10.40 8.59
C GLU A 317 -39.18 9.56 9.58
N ASP A 318 -39.47 10.14 10.73
CA ASP A 318 -40.28 9.51 11.77
C ASP A 318 -41.29 10.52 12.28
N ALA A 319 -42.58 10.25 12.06
CA ALA A 319 -43.66 11.14 12.48
C ALA A 319 -43.86 11.16 14.00
N LEU A 320 -43.48 10.10 14.71
CA LEU A 320 -43.60 10.01 16.17
C LEU A 320 -42.36 10.60 16.87
N LEU A 321 -41.17 10.30 16.34
CA LEU A 321 -39.88 10.70 16.92
C LEU A 321 -39.02 11.45 15.89
N PRO A 322 -39.41 12.68 15.51
CA PRO A 322 -38.77 13.42 14.43
C PRO A 322 -37.27 13.63 14.67
N LEU A 323 -36.52 13.69 13.57
CA LEU A 323 -35.10 14.01 13.58
C LEU A 323 -34.93 15.53 13.71
N ASP A 324 -33.81 15.95 14.31
CA ASP A 324 -33.45 17.36 14.42
C ASP A 324 -33.13 17.91 13.02
N ALA A 325 -33.92 18.89 12.56
CA ALA A 325 -33.77 19.51 11.24
C ALA A 325 -32.44 20.28 11.07
N SER A 326 -31.77 20.59 12.17
CA SER A 326 -30.47 21.28 12.14
C SER A 326 -29.27 20.32 12.15
N ALA A 327 -29.51 19.04 12.39
CA ALA A 327 -28.47 18.00 12.42
C ALA A 327 -28.27 17.38 11.04
N LEU A 328 -27.03 16.97 10.77
CA LEU A 328 -26.74 16.11 9.62
C LEU A 328 -27.34 14.72 9.86
N THR A 329 -27.99 14.15 8.85
CA THR A 329 -28.55 12.80 8.93
C THR A 329 -27.75 11.83 8.09
N PHE A 330 -27.76 10.56 8.50
CA PHE A 330 -27.09 9.49 7.78
C PHE A 330 -28.12 8.60 7.09
N HIS A 331 -27.80 8.12 5.89
CA HIS A 331 -28.61 7.16 5.17
C HIS A 331 -27.79 5.89 4.89
N GLY A 332 -27.62 5.07 5.93
CA GLY A 332 -26.87 3.82 5.89
C GLY A 332 -27.73 2.59 6.19
N SER A 333 -27.24 1.44 5.78
CA SER A 333 -27.71 0.11 6.15
C SER A 333 -26.53 -0.85 6.27
N GLY A 334 -26.74 -1.98 6.93
CA GLY A 334 -25.79 -3.08 6.98
C GLY A 334 -26.37 -4.35 7.54
#